data_AF-A0A493U1J4-F1
#
_entry.id   AF-A0A493U1J4-F1
#
_cell.length_a   1.000
_cell.length_b   1.000
_cell.length_c   1.000
_cell.angle_alpha   90.00
_cell.angle_beta   90.00
_cell.angle_gamma   90.00
#
_symmetry.space_group_name_H-M   'P 1'
#
loop_
_entity.id
_entity.type
_entity.pdbx_description
1 polymer ?
#
loop_
_entity_poly.entity_id
_entity_poly.type
_entity_poly.pdbx_seq_one_letter_code
_entity_poly.pdbx_strand_id
1 'polypeptide(L)'
;MPIFIYGAAIGRLIGEAVALLFPHGLRVEATTHPIVPGGYALAGAAAFSGAVTHSISTALLVCEATGHLAHVLPVVLAVLVANAIAQKCQPSFYDGTIIVKKLPYLPRIRSRHMA
;
A
#
# COMPACT_ATOMS: atom_id res chain seq x y z
N MET A 1 -12.38 4.16 7.37
CA MET A 1 -11.13 3.81 6.67
C MET A 1 -10.69 2.37 7.00
N PRO A 2 -11.51 1.33 6.71
CA PRO A 2 -11.19 -0.05 7.11
C PRO A 2 -10.00 -0.63 6.33
N ILE A 3 -9.98 -0.43 5.01
CA ILE A 3 -8.89 -0.84 4.09
C ILE A 3 -7.52 -0.35 4.56
N PHE A 4 -7.43 0.90 5.00
CA PHE A 4 -6.20 1.48 5.50
C PHE A 4 -5.67 0.75 6.76
N ILE A 5 -6.58 0.42 7.69
CA ILE A 5 -6.24 -0.28 8.94
C ILE A 5 -5.79 -1.72 8.63
N TYR A 6 -6.45 -2.41 7.70
CA TYR A 6 -6.02 -3.75 7.27
C TYR A 6 -4.59 -3.73 6.68
N GLY A 7 -4.30 -2.76 5.82
CA GLY A 7 -2.95 -2.57 5.29
C GLY A 7 -1.92 -2.28 6.39
N ALA A 8 -2.28 -1.45 7.37
CA ALA A 8 -1.43 -1.13 8.50
C ALA A 8 -1.13 -2.34 9.39
N ALA A 9 -2.15 -3.17 9.66
CA ALA A 9 -2.02 -4.39 10.45
C ALA A 9 -1.07 -5.39 9.78
N ILE A 10 -1.23 -5.62 8.46
CA ILE A 10 -0.34 -6.50 7.69
C ILE A 10 1.08 -5.93 7.65
N GLY A 11 1.23 -4.63 7.40
CA GLY A 11 2.53 -3.96 7.40
C GLY A 11 3.24 -4.05 8.75
N ARG A 12 2.50 -3.94 9.87
CA ARG A 12 3.06 -4.09 11.21
C ARG A 12 3.46 -5.53 11.52
N LEU A 13 2.64 -6.50 11.14
CA LEU A 13 2.96 -7.92 11.29
C LEU A 13 4.27 -8.26 10.56
N ILE A 14 4.44 -7.76 9.33
CA ILE A 14 5.69 -7.92 8.58
C ILE A 14 6.84 -7.20 9.29
N GLY A 15 6.64 -5.96 9.75
CA GLY A 15 7.67 -5.21 10.48
C GLY A 15 8.15 -5.92 11.75
N GLU A 16 7.22 -6.50 12.52
CA GLU A 16 7.55 -7.29 13.72
C GLU A 16 8.23 -8.62 13.36
N ALA A 17 7.80 -9.30 12.29
CA ALA A 17 8.48 -10.50 11.80
C ALA A 17 9.93 -10.21 11.37
N VAL A 18 10.17 -9.09 10.67
CA VAL A 18 11.53 -8.66 10.27
C VAL A 18 12.37 -8.31 11.51
N ALA A 19 11.77 -7.67 12.53
CA ALA A 19 12.45 -7.39 13.80
C ALA A 19 12.86 -8.67 14.56
N LEU A 20 12.04 -9.73 14.49
CA LEU A 20 12.36 -11.04 15.08
C LEU A 20 13.44 -11.79 14.30
N LEU A 21 13.42 -11.69 12.96
CA LEU A 21 14.40 -12.35 12.08
C LEU A 21 15.79 -11.69 12.15
N PHE A 22 15.85 -10.36 12.35
CA PHE A 22 17.09 -9.58 12.42
C PHE A 22 17.23 -8.86 13.77
N PRO A 23 17.47 -9.59 14.87
CA PRO A 23 17.55 -9.03 16.22
C PRO A 23 18.78 -8.13 16.43
N HIS A 24 19.77 -8.16 15.53
CA HIS A 24 20.98 -7.32 15.58
C HIS A 24 20.89 -6.06 14.71
N GLY A 25 19.71 -5.74 14.15
CA GLY A 25 19.49 -4.59 13.28
C GLY A 25 20.16 -4.73 11.90
N LEU A 26 19.83 -3.83 10.99
CA LEU A 26 20.50 -3.76 9.69
C LEU A 26 21.88 -3.16 9.90
N ARG A 27 22.95 -3.95 9.71
CA ARG A 27 24.33 -3.48 9.74
C ARG A 27 24.61 -2.67 8.49
N VAL A 28 24.43 -1.36 8.58
CA VAL A 28 25.01 -0.39 7.65
C VAL A 28 26.17 0.27 8.38
N GLU A 29 27.39 -0.02 7.92
CA GLU A 29 28.62 0.72 8.20
C GLU A 29 28.78 1.31 9.61
N ALA A 30 28.88 0.43 10.61
CA ALA A 30 29.25 0.74 12.01
C ALA A 30 28.19 1.43 12.89
N THR A 31 26.97 1.69 12.41
CA THR A 31 25.84 2.14 13.24
C THR A 31 24.67 1.16 13.17
N THR A 32 24.30 0.60 14.32
CA THR A 32 23.13 -0.30 14.41
C THR A 32 21.86 0.53 14.32
N HIS A 33 21.24 0.55 13.13
CA HIS A 33 19.92 1.16 12.97
C HIS A 33 18.84 0.18 13.41
N PRO A 34 18.09 0.48 14.50
CA PRO A 34 16.98 -0.36 14.91
C PRO A 34 15.89 -0.33 13.84
N ILE A 35 15.30 -1.49 13.55
CA ILE A 35 14.17 -1.60 12.64
C ILE A 35 12.96 -0.95 13.33
N VAL A 36 12.39 0.07 12.69
CA VAL A 36 11.20 0.76 13.20
C VAL A 36 9.96 0.10 12.57
N PRO A 37 9.24 -0.80 13.28
CA PRO A 37 8.07 -1.49 12.72
C PRO A 37 6.94 -0.52 12.34
N GLY A 38 6.93 0.68 12.92
CA GLY A 38 6.01 1.76 12.54
C GLY A 38 6.13 2.18 11.07
N GLY A 39 7.35 2.22 10.51
CA GLY A 39 7.57 2.55 9.10
C GLY A 39 6.97 1.51 8.14
N TYR A 40 7.08 0.23 8.51
CA TYR A 40 6.49 -0.88 7.75
C TYR A 40 4.96 -0.89 7.83
N ALA A 41 4.39 -0.56 8.99
CA ALA A 41 2.94 -0.39 9.15
C ALA A 41 2.41 0.70 8.21
N LEU A 42 3.08 1.86 8.16
CA LEU A 42 2.70 2.98 7.29
C LEU A 42 2.85 2.62 5.80
N ALA A 43 3.94 1.96 5.41
CA ALA A 43 4.15 1.49 4.04
C ALA A 43 3.07 0.49 3.60
N GLY A 44 2.71 -0.47 4.46
CA GLY A 44 1.64 -1.43 4.21
C GLY A 44 0.26 -0.77 4.08
N ALA A 45 -0.03 0.21 4.94
CA ALA A 45 -1.27 0.98 4.88
C ALA A 45 -1.40 1.76 3.56
N ALA A 46 -0.32 2.44 3.14
CA ALA A 46 -0.26 3.19 1.89
C ALA A 46 -0.43 2.28 0.67
N ALA A 47 0.33 1.18 0.63
CA ALA A 47 0.36 0.26 -0.50
C ALA A 47 -0.97 -0.46 -0.70
N PHE A 48 -1.59 -0.96 0.36
CA PHE A 48 -2.88 -1.66 0.25
C PHE A 48 -4.02 -0.71 -0.10
N SER A 49 -4.07 0.48 0.52
CA SER A 49 -5.07 1.50 0.20
C SER A 49 -4.93 1.99 -1.24
N GLY A 50 -3.69 2.18 -1.71
CA GLY A 50 -3.40 2.53 -3.10
C GLY A 50 -3.87 1.44 -4.06
N ALA A 51 -3.50 0.18 -3.78
CA ALA A 51 -3.84 -0.96 -4.61
C ALA A 51 -5.34 -1.15 -4.79
N VAL A 52 -6.13 -0.99 -3.74
CA VAL A 52 -7.59 -1.17 -3.80
C VAL A 52 -8.27 -0.05 -4.60
N THR A 53 -7.71 1.16 -4.54
CA THR A 53 -8.27 2.35 -5.19
C THR A 53 -7.67 2.64 -6.57
N HIS A 54 -6.60 1.94 -6.95
CA HIS A 54 -5.73 2.26 -8.08
C HIS A 54 -5.17 3.69 -8.04
N SER A 55 -4.88 4.21 -6.83
CA SER A 55 -4.33 5.55 -6.64
C SER A 55 -2.91 5.51 -6.10
N ILE A 56 -2.05 6.39 -6.60
CA ILE A 56 -0.69 6.62 -6.07
C ILE A 56 -0.72 7.69 -4.96
N SER A 57 -1.78 8.51 -4.89
CA SER A 57 -1.89 9.61 -3.92
C SER A 57 -1.95 9.14 -2.46
N THR A 58 -2.30 7.88 -2.21
CA THR A 58 -2.29 7.29 -0.87
C THR A 58 -0.89 7.25 -0.26
N ALA A 59 0.16 7.12 -1.09
CA ALA A 59 1.55 7.19 -0.64
C ALA A 59 1.90 8.59 -0.11
N LEU A 60 1.48 9.63 -0.84
CA LEU A 60 1.67 11.02 -0.43
C LEU A 60 0.89 11.33 0.85
N LEU A 61 -0.36 10.89 0.93
CA LEU A 61 -1.19 11.07 2.14
C LEU A 61 -0.50 10.53 3.38
N VAL A 62 0.08 9.34 3.31
CA VAL A 62 0.80 8.72 4.44
C VAL A 62 2.10 9.45 4.75
N CYS A 63 2.84 9.91 3.74
CA CYS A 63 4.07 10.66 3.95
C CYS A 63 3.83 12.01 4.61
N GLU A 64 2.81 12.75 4.15
CA GLU A 64 2.37 14.00 4.76
C GLU A 64 1.90 13.76 6.21
N ALA A 65 1.10 12.72 6.45
CA ALA A 65 0.62 12.38 7.80
C ALA A 65 1.74 11.99 8.77
N THR A 66 2.88 11.49 8.26
CA THR A 66 4.04 11.10 9.08
C THR A 66 4.98 12.28 9.36
N GLY A 67 4.90 13.36 8.56
CA GLY A 67 5.70 14.57 8.76
C GLY A 67 7.19 14.43 8.44
N HIS A 68 7.61 13.36 7.74
CA HIS A 68 9.00 13.14 7.36
C HIS A 68 9.14 12.50 5.96
N LEU A 69 9.46 13.34 4.96
CA LEU A 69 9.57 12.96 3.55
C LEU A 69 10.81 12.12 3.21
N ALA A 70 11.77 11.96 4.13
CA ALA A 70 13.01 11.23 3.85
C ALA A 70 12.79 9.75 3.43
N HIS A 71 11.66 9.15 3.84
CA HIS A 71 11.31 7.77 3.51
C HIS A 71 10.22 7.67 2.42
N VAL A 72 9.94 8.75 1.68
CA VAL A 72 8.88 8.78 0.66
C VAL A 72 9.16 7.84 -0.51
N LEU A 73 10.43 7.75 -0.95
CA LEU A 73 10.84 6.99 -2.12
C LEU A 73 10.47 5.49 -2.01
N PRO A 74 10.87 4.75 -0.95
CA PRO A 74 10.52 3.34 -0.81
C PRO A 74 9.02 3.11 -0.65
N VAL A 75 8.29 4.02 0.01
CA VAL A 75 6.83 3.90 0.19
C VAL A 75 6.10 4.06 -1.15
N VAL A 76 6.48 5.06 -1.95
CA VAL A 76 5.89 5.27 -3.29
C VAL A 76 6.19 4.10 -4.20
N LEU A 77 7.41 3.54 -4.17
CA LEU A 77 7.77 2.32 -4.91
C LEU A 77 6.88 1.14 -4.51
N ALA A 78 6.68 0.90 -3.21
CA ALA A 78 5.81 -0.16 -2.73
C ALA A 78 4.36 0.01 -3.23
N VAL A 79 3.85 1.25 -3.21
CA VAL A 79 2.49 1.57 -3.69
C VAL A 79 2.38 1.38 -5.20
N LEU A 80 3.40 1.77 -5.98
CA LEU A 80 3.43 1.56 -7.43
C LEU A 80 3.40 0.08 -7.80
N VAL A 81 4.19 -0.75 -7.13
CA VAL A 81 4.21 -2.20 -7.35
C VAL A 81 2.85 -2.80 -6.99
N ALA A 82 2.28 -2.43 -5.86
CA ALA A 82 0.97 -2.90 -5.43
C ALA A 82 -0.14 -2.49 -6.42
N ASN A 83 -0.11 -1.24 -6.90
CA ASN A 83 -1.02 -0.74 -7.94
C ASN A 83 -0.87 -1.50 -9.26
N ALA A 84 0.36 -1.75 -9.72
CA ALA A 84 0.61 -2.46 -10.96
C ALA A 84 0.06 -3.90 -10.92
N ILE A 85 0.20 -4.59 -9.78
CA ILE A 85 -0.35 -5.94 -9.58
C ILE A 85 -1.88 -5.89 -9.52
N ALA A 86 -2.45 -4.99 -8.70
CA ALA A 86 -3.90 -4.86 -8.55
C ALA A 86 -4.59 -4.53 -9.88
N GLN A 87 -4.05 -3.55 -10.62
CA GLN A 87 -4.57 -3.16 -11.94
C GLN A 87 -4.54 -4.31 -12.94
N LYS A 88 -3.59 -5.24 -12.83
CA LYS A 88 -3.52 -6.43 -13.70
C LYS A 88 -4.57 -7.49 -13.34
N CYS A 89 -4.88 -7.68 -12.06
CA CYS A 89 -5.72 -8.77 -11.60
C CYS A 89 -7.21 -8.43 -11.50
N GLN A 90 -7.55 -7.21 -11.08
CA GLN A 90 -8.93 -6.84 -10.74
C GLN A 90 -9.25 -5.39 -11.17
N PRO A 91 -10.53 -5.05 -11.41
CA PRO A 91 -10.97 -3.67 -11.47
C PRO A 91 -10.84 -2.99 -10.08
N SER A 92 -10.74 -1.67 -10.05
CA SER A 92 -10.72 -0.90 -8.79
C SER A 92 -11.99 -1.16 -7.98
N PHE A 93 -11.92 -1.05 -6.65
CA PHE A 93 -13.08 -1.23 -5.77
C PHE A 93 -14.28 -0.34 -6.15
N TYR A 94 -14.00 0.89 -6.58
CA TYR A 94 -15.02 1.83 -7.04
C TYR A 94 -15.65 1.38 -8.36
N ASP A 95 -14.83 0.93 -9.31
CA ASP A 95 -15.28 0.40 -10.60
C ASP A 95 -16.13 -0.86 -10.42
N GLY A 96 -15.74 -1.75 -9.50
CA GLY A 96 -16.51 -2.94 -9.14
C GLY A 96 -17.90 -2.58 -8.61
N THR A 97 -17.98 -1.57 -7.75
CA THR A 97 -19.27 -1.10 -7.20
C THR A 97 -20.18 -0.51 -8.29
N ILE A 98 -19.61 0.23 -9.25
CA ILE A 98 -20.35 0.80 -10.39
C ILE A 98 -20.95 -0.31 -11.27
N ILE A 99 -20.19 -1.37 -11.54
CA ILE A 99 -20.65 -2.53 -12.31
C ILE A 99 -21.80 -3.24 -11.60
N VAL A 100 -21.64 -3.53 -10.30
CA VAL A 100 -22.66 -4.22 -9.50
C VAL A 100 -23.96 -3.41 -9.44
N LYS A 101 -23.85 -2.08 -9.33
CA LYS A 101 -25.01 -1.18 -9.31
C LYS A 101 -25.59 -0.85 -10.69
N LYS A 102 -25.01 -1.36 -11.78
CA LYS A 102 -25.43 -1.09 -13.18
C LYS A 102 -25.63 0.39 -13.49
N LEU A 103 -24.76 1.25 -12.95
CA LEU A 103 -24.85 2.68 -13.21
C LEU A 103 -24.36 3.00 -14.64
N PRO A 104 -24.98 3.96 -15.33
CA PRO A 104 -24.57 4.36 -16.67
C PRO A 104 -23.20 5.05 -16.61
N TYR A 105 -22.13 4.27 -16.87
CA TYR A 105 -20.74 4.75 -16.93
C TYR A 105 -20.19 4.54 -18.34
N LEU A 106 -19.81 5.64 -19.00
CA LEU A 106 -19.36 5.68 -20.39
C LEU A 106 -17.94 5.12 -20.61
N PRO A 107 -16.94 5.39 -19.74
CA PRO A 107 -15.58 4.88 -19.93
C PRO A 107 -15.49 3.36 -19.81
N ARG A 108 -14.56 2.76 -20.56
CA ARG A 108 -14.37 1.31 -20.64
C ARG A 108 -13.70 0.78 -19.36
N ILE A 109 -14.48 0.17 -18.47
CA ILE A 109 -13.96 -0.53 -17.29
C ILE A 109 -13.39 -1.90 -17.71
N ARG A 110 -12.19 -2.25 -17.21
CA ARG A 110 -11.45 -3.49 -17.55
C ARG A 110 -12.21 -4.80 -17.28
N SER A 111 -13.26 -4.77 -16.48
CA SER A 111 -14.04 -5.97 -16.08
C SER A 111 -14.99 -6.54 -17.16
N ARG A 112 -15.07 -5.98 -18.37
CA ARG A 112 -15.98 -6.48 -19.43
C ARG A 112 -15.51 -7.79 -20.10
N HIS A 113 -14.92 -8.73 -19.36
CA HIS A 113 -14.55 -10.07 -19.86
C HIS A 113 -15.10 -11.21 -19.00
N MET A 114 -16.23 -10.96 -18.32
CA MET A 114 -17.12 -12.01 -17.85
C MET A 114 -18.52 -11.63 -18.35
N ALA A 115 -18.71 -11.77 -19.66
CA ALA A 115 -20.01 -11.82 -20.31
C ALA A 115 -20.33 -13.28 -20.61
#